data_AF-A0A9D2NLP0-F1
#
_entry.id   AF-A0A9D2NLP0-F1
#
_cell.length_a   1.000
_cell.length_b   1.000
_cell.length_c   1.000
_cell.angle_alpha   90.00
_cell.angle_beta   90.00
_cell.angle_gamma   90.00
#
_symmetry.space_group_name_H-M   'P 1'
#
loop_
_entity.id
_entity.type
_entity.pdbx_description
1 polymer ?
#
loop_
_entity_poly.entity_id
_entity_poly.type
_entity_poly.pdbx_seq_one_letter_code
_entity_poly.pdbx_strand_id
1 'polypeptide(L)'
;MEDRLYYHELECYRDADDALLRECGNADYLDLSLLPTETMREEVRRYFRDRGTHVTLRTVTREKAHYKLFCQALQGRRKLPDSLLGWEESKWVQILKGYMLQNGISLTRESVSVYGTVHTVQARQIMFVRRLIQFLQPEDERPEQEKDMWYLDKLDIEIEQNPIYRTNTLNFTGICQTGIREEVKQAIYLHLKYENLGTVKREMSSLRMFSKYLEEQQKEVTSCKEIDRRLVEEYLIHIATSGGSGKSNSDNIIKLRSVLETVGKLFDWPHLEKLLINTDIPQEVQAEFKVYSDNELKRLNEQITKLDEQITRCMVIHQMLGTRISDTLTLQRDCLSQSNGMDMIKIRQVKSTVYEKPISAELAALIRKAIQYSKERYGDAVYIFVDEKDTSRPLQYTTIKHKVLALIQRENLRDDEGKHFRFPSHMFRRTYGAKLTELHLDDWTISKLLGHRGVHTVVHYRKMNNLILAAETRRAREEQTRILLENLDGWEDEYEQIRQDD
;
A
#
# COMPACT_ATOMS: atom_id res chain seq x y z
N MET A 1 33.38 7.49 -31.76
CA MET A 1 32.73 8.33 -30.73
C MET A 1 33.63 8.40 -29.51
N GLU A 2 33.61 9.48 -28.72
CA GLU A 2 34.40 9.52 -27.47
C GLU A 2 33.85 8.49 -26.46
N ASP A 3 34.71 7.64 -25.90
CA ASP A 3 34.34 6.63 -24.90
C ASP A 3 34.01 7.22 -23.51
N ARG A 4 33.66 8.51 -23.45
CA ARG A 4 33.32 9.24 -22.23
C ARG A 4 31.93 9.83 -22.39
N LEU A 5 31.11 9.71 -21.35
CA LEU A 5 29.83 10.40 -21.22
C LEU A 5 29.91 11.33 -20.01
N TYR A 6 30.04 12.63 -20.25
CA TYR A 6 30.19 13.62 -19.20
C TYR A 6 28.86 13.92 -18.53
N TYR A 7 28.86 14.17 -17.22
CA TYR A 7 27.62 14.45 -16.51
C TYR A 7 26.95 15.74 -16.94
N HIS A 8 27.71 16.76 -17.37
CA HIS A 8 27.14 18.00 -17.88
C HIS A 8 26.35 17.83 -19.19
N GLU A 9 26.49 16.67 -19.87
CA GLU A 9 25.68 16.32 -21.03
C GLU A 9 24.30 15.75 -20.65
N LEU A 10 24.08 15.43 -19.36
CA LEU A 10 22.82 14.87 -18.88
C LEU A 10 21.84 15.97 -18.47
N GLU A 11 20.55 15.77 -18.73
CA GLU A 11 19.52 16.76 -18.42
C GLU A 11 19.44 17.07 -16.92
N CYS A 12 19.50 16.05 -16.06
CA CYS A 12 19.48 16.20 -14.61
C CYS A 12 20.68 16.96 -14.01
N TYR A 13 21.71 17.28 -14.80
CA TYR A 13 22.78 18.17 -14.38
C TYR A 13 22.32 19.61 -14.31
N ARG A 14 21.39 20.03 -15.18
CA ARG A 14 20.86 21.41 -15.20
C ARG A 14 20.05 21.73 -13.94
N ASP A 15 19.37 20.73 -13.40
CA ASP A 15 18.51 20.86 -12.21
C ASP A 15 19.23 20.47 -10.91
N ALA A 16 20.53 20.22 -10.96
CA ALA A 16 21.30 19.79 -9.80
C ALA A 16 21.67 20.97 -8.88
N ASP A 17 21.66 20.72 -7.57
CA ASP A 17 22.12 21.67 -6.55
C ASP A 17 23.62 22.00 -6.72
N ASP A 18 23.98 23.28 -6.55
CA ASP A 18 25.34 23.82 -6.59
C ASP A 18 26.33 23.06 -5.69
N ALA A 19 25.86 22.51 -4.56
CA ALA A 19 26.69 21.66 -3.72
C ALA A 19 27.10 20.36 -4.43
N LEU A 20 26.17 19.72 -5.14
CA LEU A 20 26.40 18.49 -5.88
C LEU A 20 27.22 18.73 -7.15
N LEU A 21 27.00 19.87 -7.82
CA LEU A 21 27.78 20.29 -8.99
C LEU A 21 29.26 20.49 -8.65
N ARG A 22 29.54 21.09 -7.48
CA ARG A 22 30.91 21.23 -6.95
C ARG A 22 31.56 19.88 -6.61
N GLU A 23 30.78 18.92 -6.09
CA GLU A 23 31.25 17.57 -5.76
C GLU A 23 31.53 16.73 -7.03
N CYS A 24 30.66 16.81 -8.04
CA CYS A 24 30.83 16.08 -9.29
C CYS A 24 31.93 16.68 -10.16
N GLY A 25 32.13 18.00 -10.14
CA GLY A 25 33.09 18.68 -11.02
C GLY A 25 32.71 18.61 -12.51
N ASN A 26 33.14 19.59 -13.30
CA ASN A 26 32.84 19.62 -14.74
C ASN A 26 33.50 18.49 -15.54
N ALA A 27 34.54 17.87 -15.00
CA ALA A 27 35.31 16.85 -15.69
C ALA A 27 34.89 15.41 -15.33
N ASP A 28 33.87 15.19 -14.48
CA ASP A 28 33.47 13.82 -14.13
C ASP A 28 32.54 13.20 -15.17
N TYR A 29 32.84 11.95 -15.50
CA TYR A 29 32.23 11.22 -16.61
C TYR A 29 32.02 9.74 -16.27
N LEU A 30 31.14 9.11 -17.05
CA LEU A 30 31.03 7.66 -17.15
C LEU A 30 32.00 7.16 -18.22
N ASP A 31 32.93 6.31 -17.79
CA ASP A 31 33.94 5.71 -18.67
C ASP A 31 33.35 4.51 -19.41
N LEU A 32 32.96 4.70 -20.66
CA LEU A 32 32.36 3.67 -21.50
C LEU A 32 33.41 2.70 -22.06
N SER A 33 34.70 3.06 -22.05
CA SER A 33 35.79 2.21 -22.55
C SER A 33 35.91 0.89 -21.78
N LEU A 34 35.32 0.83 -20.57
CA LEU A 34 35.22 -0.37 -19.74
C LEU A 34 34.38 -1.50 -20.37
N LEU A 35 33.59 -1.20 -21.40
CA LEU A 35 32.83 -2.19 -22.16
C LEU A 35 33.61 -2.67 -23.39
N PRO A 36 33.55 -3.97 -23.70
CA PRO A 36 34.42 -4.59 -24.71
C PRO A 36 34.09 -4.18 -26.15
N THR A 37 32.83 -3.92 -26.47
CA THR A 37 32.36 -3.68 -27.85
C THR A 37 31.75 -2.30 -28.00
N GLU A 38 31.86 -1.72 -29.20
CA GLU A 38 31.30 -0.39 -29.51
C GLU A 38 29.76 -0.37 -29.34
N THR A 39 29.08 -1.45 -29.73
CA THR A 39 27.62 -1.58 -29.56
C THR A 39 27.20 -1.50 -28.10
N MET A 40 27.88 -2.20 -27.18
CA MET A 40 27.59 -2.11 -25.75
C MET A 40 27.82 -0.69 -25.21
N ARG A 41 28.84 0.02 -25.70
CA ARG A 41 29.13 1.40 -25.31
C ARG A 41 28.00 2.34 -25.71
N GLU A 42 27.48 2.20 -26.92
CA GLU A 42 26.35 2.99 -27.39
C GLU A 42 25.05 2.66 -26.64
N GLU A 43 24.78 1.38 -26.39
CA GLU A 43 23.64 0.93 -25.59
C GLU A 43 23.63 1.55 -24.19
N VAL A 44 24.77 1.51 -23.49
CA VAL A 44 24.92 2.09 -22.14
C VAL A 44 24.90 3.62 -22.19
N ARG A 45 25.46 4.25 -23.23
CA ARG A 45 25.36 5.70 -23.44
C ARG A 45 23.91 6.14 -23.56
N ARG A 46 23.12 5.46 -24.40
CA ARG A 46 21.69 5.71 -24.58
C ARG A 46 20.93 5.55 -23.29
N TYR A 47 21.19 4.48 -22.53
CA TYR A 47 20.59 4.26 -21.22
C TYR A 47 20.85 5.41 -20.25
N PHE A 48 22.11 5.84 -20.07
CA PHE A 48 22.40 6.91 -19.10
C PHE A 48 21.86 8.28 -19.52
N ARG A 49 21.79 8.57 -20.83
CA ARG A 49 21.11 9.76 -21.34
C ARG A 49 19.63 9.76 -21.00
N ASP A 50 18.93 8.66 -21.27
CA ASP A 50 17.51 8.49 -20.89
C ASP A 50 17.32 8.56 -19.37
N ARG A 51 18.17 7.88 -18.58
CA ARG A 51 18.10 7.95 -17.12
C ARG A 51 18.27 9.37 -16.61
N GLY A 52 19.12 10.16 -17.26
CA GLY A 52 19.36 11.56 -16.95
C GLY A 52 18.14 12.46 -17.10
N THR A 53 17.10 12.07 -17.84
CA THR A 53 15.85 12.85 -17.94
C THR A 53 14.85 12.51 -16.83
N HIS A 54 15.00 11.33 -16.22
CA HIS A 54 14.02 10.76 -15.28
C HIS A 54 14.46 10.78 -13.80
N VAL A 55 15.76 10.90 -13.51
CA VAL A 55 16.29 10.87 -12.14
C VAL A 55 17.28 11.97 -11.86
N THR A 56 17.45 12.30 -10.58
CA THR A 56 18.42 13.31 -10.14
C THR A 56 19.87 12.89 -10.45
N LEU A 57 20.74 13.88 -10.62
CA LEU A 57 22.18 13.66 -10.84
C LEU A 57 22.79 12.76 -9.74
N ARG A 58 22.37 12.94 -8.47
CA ARG A 58 22.82 12.11 -7.34
C ARG A 58 22.48 10.61 -7.50
N THR A 59 21.37 10.29 -8.16
CA THR A 59 21.05 8.89 -8.48
C THR A 59 21.96 8.35 -9.57
N VAL A 60 22.19 9.13 -10.63
CA VAL A 60 23.09 8.73 -11.73
C VAL A 60 24.51 8.50 -11.22
N THR A 61 25.04 9.41 -10.39
CA THR A 61 26.39 9.29 -9.84
C THR A 61 26.54 8.06 -8.94
N ARG A 62 25.50 7.69 -8.18
CA ARG A 62 25.47 6.41 -7.44
C ARG A 62 25.44 5.20 -8.37
N GLU A 63 24.74 5.29 -9.49
CA GLU A 63 24.68 4.22 -10.49
C GLU A 63 26.01 3.99 -11.22
N LYS A 64 26.92 4.97 -11.26
CA LYS A 64 28.31 4.78 -11.75
C LYS A 64 29.05 3.65 -11.03
N ALA A 65 28.87 3.50 -9.72
CA ALA A 65 29.50 2.41 -8.96
C ALA A 65 28.93 1.04 -9.35
N HIS A 66 27.62 0.95 -9.59
CA HIS A 66 26.99 -0.28 -10.05
C HIS A 66 27.41 -0.64 -11.48
N TYR A 67 27.52 0.36 -12.35
CA TYR A 67 28.04 0.22 -13.71
C TYR A 67 29.48 -0.30 -13.71
N LYS A 68 30.38 0.32 -12.95
CA LYS A 68 31.78 -0.12 -12.83
C LYS A 68 31.88 -1.58 -12.37
N LEU A 69 31.09 -1.96 -11.36
CA LEU A 69 31.05 -3.34 -10.87
C LEU A 69 30.55 -4.31 -11.95
N PHE A 70 29.53 -3.92 -12.72
CA PHE A 70 29.04 -4.71 -13.83
C PHE A 70 30.14 -4.91 -14.89
N CYS A 71 30.84 -3.85 -15.30
CA CYS A 71 31.98 -3.96 -16.23
C CYS A 71 33.09 -4.87 -15.69
N GLN A 72 33.43 -4.77 -14.40
CA GLN A 72 34.41 -5.66 -13.76
C GLN A 72 33.96 -7.13 -13.81
N ALA A 73 32.68 -7.41 -13.63
CA ALA A 73 32.14 -8.77 -13.74
C ALA A 73 32.25 -9.35 -15.17
N LEU A 74 32.36 -8.49 -16.18
CA LEU A 74 32.56 -8.88 -17.58
C LEU A 74 34.05 -9.08 -17.93
N GLN A 75 34.97 -8.45 -17.20
CA GLN A 75 36.40 -8.55 -17.46
C GLN A 75 36.89 -10.01 -17.38
N GLY A 76 37.71 -10.43 -18.35
CA GLY A 76 38.27 -11.78 -18.41
C GLY A 76 37.30 -12.88 -18.88
N ARG A 77 36.03 -12.56 -19.18
CA ARG A 77 35.08 -13.50 -19.77
C ARG A 77 35.38 -13.70 -21.27
N ARG A 78 35.46 -14.95 -21.72
CA ARG A 78 35.58 -15.29 -23.15
C ARG A 78 34.18 -15.37 -23.78
N LYS A 79 34.09 -15.01 -25.07
CA LYS A 79 32.85 -15.10 -25.88
C LYS A 79 31.69 -14.22 -25.37
N LEU A 80 31.98 -12.99 -24.99
CA LEU A 80 30.90 -12.01 -24.76
C LEU A 80 30.22 -11.71 -26.11
N PRO A 81 28.89 -11.55 -26.15
CA PRO A 81 28.20 -11.09 -27.35
C PRO A 81 28.60 -9.64 -27.67
N ASP A 82 28.37 -9.20 -28.90
CA ASP A 82 28.66 -7.82 -29.29
C ASP A 82 27.68 -6.81 -28.68
N SER A 83 26.48 -7.25 -28.30
CA SER A 83 25.40 -6.44 -27.72
C SER A 83 24.97 -7.00 -26.36
N LEU A 84 24.51 -6.15 -25.44
CA LEU A 84 23.89 -6.58 -24.19
C LEU A 84 22.57 -7.33 -24.42
N LEU A 85 21.96 -7.23 -25.60
CA LEU A 85 20.80 -8.02 -26.02
C LEU A 85 21.17 -9.41 -26.54
N GLY A 86 22.46 -9.70 -26.74
CA GLY A 86 22.90 -10.99 -27.26
C GLY A 86 22.70 -12.17 -26.31
N TRP A 87 22.39 -11.91 -25.03
CA TRP A 87 22.01 -12.90 -24.02
C TRP A 87 20.79 -12.44 -23.23
N GLU A 88 20.04 -13.40 -22.68
CA GLU A 88 18.95 -13.12 -21.75
C GLU A 88 19.43 -12.42 -20.46
N GLU A 89 18.55 -11.60 -19.87
CA GLU A 89 18.79 -10.89 -18.60
C GLU A 89 19.32 -11.83 -17.50
N SER A 90 18.75 -13.04 -17.41
CA SER A 90 19.09 -14.05 -16.42
C SER A 90 20.59 -14.37 -16.40
N LYS A 91 21.22 -14.45 -17.57
CA LYS A 91 22.64 -14.76 -17.74
C LYS A 91 23.53 -13.61 -17.29
N TRP A 92 23.18 -12.37 -17.62
CA TRP A 92 23.89 -11.18 -17.13
C TRP A 92 23.83 -11.06 -15.60
N VAL A 93 22.65 -11.31 -15.03
CA VAL A 93 22.44 -11.31 -13.58
C VAL A 93 23.24 -12.44 -12.91
N GLN A 94 23.32 -13.63 -13.50
CA GLN A 94 24.12 -14.74 -12.96
C GLN A 94 25.62 -14.41 -12.97
N ILE A 95 26.14 -13.80 -14.04
CA ILE A 95 27.54 -13.37 -14.14
C ILE A 95 27.86 -12.37 -13.03
N LEU A 96 27.02 -11.35 -12.85
CA LEU A 96 27.19 -10.36 -11.79
C LEU A 96 27.13 -11.00 -10.40
N LYS A 97 26.15 -11.87 -10.14
CA LYS A 97 26.03 -12.59 -8.86
C LYS A 97 27.29 -13.41 -8.56
N GLY A 98 27.81 -14.12 -9.55
CA GLY A 98 29.05 -14.89 -9.41
C GLY A 98 30.24 -14.01 -9.03
N TYR A 99 30.41 -12.87 -9.71
CA TYR A 99 31.47 -11.91 -9.39
C TYR A 99 31.29 -11.28 -8.00
N MET A 100 30.06 -10.93 -7.62
CA MET A 100 29.74 -10.39 -6.30
C MET A 100 30.13 -11.37 -5.20
N LEU A 101 29.76 -12.65 -5.33
CA LEU A 101 30.12 -13.70 -4.36
C LEU A 101 31.64 -13.88 -4.24
N GLN A 102 32.36 -13.90 -5.36
CA GLN A 102 33.83 -14.03 -5.38
C GLN A 102 34.55 -12.88 -4.66
N ASN A 103 33.94 -11.69 -4.63
CA ASN A 103 34.50 -10.49 -4.02
C ASN A 103 33.86 -10.17 -2.65
N GLY A 104 33.10 -11.10 -2.05
CA GLY A 104 32.49 -10.91 -0.73
C GLY A 104 31.36 -9.86 -0.70
N ILE A 105 30.75 -9.55 -1.85
CA ILE A 105 29.66 -8.58 -1.97
C ILE A 105 28.32 -9.31 -1.82
N SER A 106 27.50 -8.87 -0.86
CA SER A 106 26.18 -9.46 -0.60
C SER A 106 25.22 -9.31 -1.79
N LEU A 107 24.49 -10.38 -2.12
CA LEU A 107 23.44 -10.39 -3.16
C LEU A 107 22.14 -9.73 -2.70
N THR A 108 22.00 -9.51 -1.40
CA THR A 108 20.84 -8.91 -0.77
C THR A 108 21.24 -7.77 0.15
N ARG A 109 20.29 -6.90 0.46
CA ARG A 109 20.43 -5.85 1.44
C ARG A 109 19.19 -5.80 2.31
N GLU A 110 19.34 -5.30 3.51
CA GLU A 110 18.21 -4.95 4.34
C GLU A 110 17.55 -3.67 3.82
N SER A 111 16.23 -3.61 3.94
CA SER A 111 15.41 -2.44 3.69
C SER A 111 14.39 -2.33 4.80
N VAL A 112 14.37 -1.17 5.44
CA VAL A 112 13.39 -0.87 6.49
C VAL A 112 12.13 -0.33 5.82
N SER A 113 10.99 -0.94 6.09
CA SER A 113 9.70 -0.44 5.65
C SER A 113 9.35 0.85 6.40
N VAL A 114 8.34 1.56 5.93
CA VAL A 114 7.82 2.76 6.59
C VAL A 114 7.35 2.48 8.04
N TYR A 115 7.07 1.22 8.37
CA TYR A 115 6.66 0.80 9.70
C TYR A 115 7.83 0.35 10.59
N GLY A 116 9.08 0.47 10.12
CA GLY A 116 10.26 0.01 10.85
C GLY A 116 10.56 -1.48 10.68
N THR A 117 9.72 -2.23 9.95
CA THR A 117 9.96 -3.67 9.68
C THR A 117 11.11 -3.84 8.71
N VAL A 118 12.11 -4.63 9.08
CA VAL A 118 13.25 -4.97 8.23
C VAL A 118 12.86 -6.09 7.28
N HIS A 119 13.12 -5.89 5.98
CA HIS A 119 12.93 -6.90 4.95
C HIS A 119 14.21 -7.04 4.11
N THR A 120 14.49 -8.26 3.70
CA THR A 120 15.59 -8.56 2.77
C THR A 120 15.15 -8.29 1.34
N VAL A 121 15.86 -7.41 0.64
CA VAL A 121 15.63 -7.08 -0.77
C VAL A 121 16.89 -7.34 -1.59
N GLN A 122 16.75 -7.44 -2.91
CA GLN A 122 17.91 -7.60 -3.80
C GLN A 122 18.86 -6.40 -3.73
N ALA A 123 20.15 -6.69 -3.92
CA ALA A 123 21.21 -5.69 -4.00
C ALA A 123 20.97 -4.73 -5.19
N ARG A 124 21.30 -3.45 -5.02
CA ARG A 124 21.04 -2.39 -6.02
C ARG A 124 21.80 -2.62 -7.34
N GLN A 125 22.93 -3.30 -7.27
CA GLN A 125 23.79 -3.72 -8.37
C GLN A 125 23.04 -4.66 -9.32
N ILE A 126 22.32 -5.64 -8.76
CA ILE A 126 21.51 -6.59 -9.54
C ILE A 126 20.35 -5.82 -10.19
N MET A 127 19.66 -4.97 -9.43
CA MET A 127 18.56 -4.15 -9.95
C MET A 127 19.00 -3.19 -11.06
N PHE A 128 20.23 -2.68 -11.00
CA PHE A 128 20.81 -1.84 -12.04
C PHE A 128 20.94 -2.60 -13.37
N VAL A 129 21.54 -3.79 -13.36
CA VAL A 129 21.70 -4.61 -14.58
C VAL A 129 20.34 -4.96 -15.17
N ARG A 130 19.38 -5.38 -14.34
CA ARG A 130 18.02 -5.67 -14.81
C ARG A 130 17.38 -4.48 -15.52
N ARG A 131 17.50 -3.29 -14.93
CA ARG A 131 16.94 -2.06 -15.52
C ARG A 131 17.64 -1.67 -16.81
N LEU A 132 18.96 -1.82 -16.89
CA LEU A 132 19.73 -1.57 -18.10
C LEU A 132 19.28 -2.52 -19.22
N ILE A 133 19.24 -3.83 -18.96
CA ILE A 133 18.81 -4.81 -19.97
C ILE A 133 17.36 -4.56 -20.39
N GLN A 134 16.45 -4.30 -19.44
CA GLN A 134 15.05 -3.99 -19.72
C GLN A 134 14.88 -2.75 -20.60
N PHE A 135 15.67 -1.69 -20.38
CA PHE A 135 15.66 -0.49 -21.22
C PHE A 135 16.12 -0.76 -22.66
N LEU A 136 17.04 -1.71 -22.84
CA LEU A 136 17.56 -2.03 -24.16
C LEU A 136 16.64 -2.94 -24.97
N GLN A 137 15.76 -3.70 -24.30
CA GLN A 137 14.80 -4.55 -24.99
C GLN A 137 13.97 -3.68 -25.97
N PRO A 138 13.72 -4.17 -27.20
CA PRO A 138 12.83 -3.48 -28.12
C PRO A 138 11.45 -3.33 -27.48
N GLU A 139 10.69 -2.33 -27.92
CA GLU A 139 9.30 -2.20 -27.48
C GLU A 139 8.54 -3.49 -27.80
N ASP A 140 7.91 -4.05 -26.77
CA ASP A 140 7.07 -5.24 -26.92
C ASP A 140 5.76 -4.81 -27.58
N GLU A 141 5.66 -5.01 -28.90
CA GLU A 141 4.51 -4.64 -29.73
C GLU A 141 3.31 -5.58 -29.55
N ARG A 142 3.47 -6.68 -28.80
CA ARG A 142 2.36 -7.60 -28.54
C ARG A 142 1.20 -6.87 -27.86
N PRO A 143 -0.05 -7.30 -28.09
CA PRO A 143 -1.18 -6.85 -27.30
C PRO A 143 -0.86 -6.89 -25.81
N GLU A 144 -1.25 -5.85 -25.08
CA GLU A 144 -0.86 -5.69 -23.67
C GLU A 144 -1.25 -6.91 -22.83
N GLN A 145 -2.37 -7.56 -23.16
CA GLN A 145 -2.89 -8.77 -22.52
C GLN A 145 -1.97 -10.00 -22.64
N GLU A 146 -1.17 -10.09 -23.71
CA GLU A 146 -0.23 -11.21 -23.91
C GLU A 146 1.03 -11.07 -23.03
N LYS A 147 1.31 -9.86 -22.54
CA LYS A 147 2.49 -9.58 -21.71
C LYS A 147 2.29 -10.08 -20.29
N ASP A 148 3.39 -10.32 -19.59
CA ASP A 148 3.38 -10.64 -18.16
C ASP A 148 3.30 -9.40 -17.26
N MET A 149 3.47 -8.22 -17.84
CA MET A 149 3.36 -6.94 -17.16
C MET A 149 2.43 -6.07 -17.98
N TRP A 150 1.27 -5.74 -17.40
CA TRP A 150 0.28 -4.89 -18.03
C TRP A 150 0.41 -3.48 -17.53
N TYR A 151 0.56 -2.55 -18.45
CA TYR A 151 0.36 -1.12 -18.28
C TYR A 151 -1.13 -0.83 -18.40
N LEU A 152 -1.72 -0.37 -17.31
CA LEU A 152 -3.18 -0.23 -17.18
C LEU A 152 -3.77 0.82 -18.14
N ASP A 153 -2.97 1.82 -18.51
CA ASP A 153 -3.30 2.85 -19.51
C ASP A 153 -3.21 2.35 -20.95
N LYS A 154 -2.57 1.21 -21.19
CA LYS A 154 -2.51 0.53 -22.49
C LYS A 154 -3.58 -0.57 -22.64
N LEU A 155 -4.34 -0.84 -21.59
CA LEU A 155 -5.52 -1.70 -21.68
C LEU A 155 -6.68 -0.84 -22.18
N ASP A 156 -7.28 -1.21 -23.31
CA ASP A 156 -8.43 -0.52 -23.91
C ASP A 156 -9.74 -0.77 -23.12
N ILE A 157 -9.71 -0.50 -21.82
CA ILE A 157 -10.83 -0.64 -20.87
C ILE A 157 -10.79 0.48 -19.85
N GLU A 158 -11.96 0.90 -19.39
CA GLU A 158 -12.06 1.80 -18.24
C GLU A 158 -11.86 1.00 -16.95
N ILE A 159 -10.83 1.37 -16.17
CA ILE A 159 -10.50 0.68 -14.93
C ILE A 159 -10.92 1.54 -13.74
N GLU A 160 -11.86 1.03 -12.95
CA GLU A 160 -12.27 1.69 -11.73
C GLU A 160 -11.16 1.62 -10.67
N GLN A 161 -10.59 2.77 -10.31
CA GLN A 161 -9.53 2.85 -9.30
C GLN A 161 -9.75 4.00 -8.32
N ASN A 162 -9.31 3.79 -7.08
CA ASN A 162 -9.33 4.86 -6.09
C ASN A 162 -8.22 5.88 -6.40
N PRO A 163 -8.55 7.17 -6.62
CA PRO A 163 -7.62 8.15 -7.18
C PRO A 163 -6.44 8.49 -6.25
N ILE A 164 -6.56 8.21 -4.95
CA ILE A 164 -5.50 8.46 -3.94
C ILE A 164 -4.37 7.42 -3.99
N TYR A 165 -4.52 6.38 -4.81
CA TYR A 165 -3.50 5.39 -5.08
C TYR A 165 -3.11 5.45 -6.55
N ARG A 166 -1.82 5.49 -6.82
CA ARG A 166 -1.26 5.37 -8.17
C ARG A 166 -0.81 3.94 -8.39
N THR A 167 -1.53 3.24 -9.26
CA THR A 167 -1.12 1.93 -9.77
C THR A 167 -1.09 2.05 -11.29
N ASN A 168 0.09 1.94 -11.87
CA ASN A 168 0.24 2.02 -13.32
C ASN A 168 0.29 0.62 -13.95
N THR A 169 0.69 -0.40 -13.19
CA THR A 169 0.94 -1.73 -13.72
C THR A 169 0.36 -2.86 -12.87
N LEU A 170 0.03 -3.96 -13.54
CA LEU A 170 -0.17 -5.28 -12.95
C LEU A 170 0.92 -6.22 -13.44
N ASN A 171 1.50 -6.98 -12.51
CA ASN A 171 2.62 -7.87 -12.81
C ASN A 171 2.25 -9.32 -12.48
N PHE A 172 2.24 -10.19 -13.49
CA PHE A 172 1.89 -11.60 -13.40
C PHE A 172 3.10 -12.51 -13.18
N THR A 173 4.34 -12.00 -13.24
CA THR A 173 5.57 -12.81 -13.08
C THR A 173 5.72 -13.44 -11.70
N GLY A 174 4.91 -13.00 -10.71
CA GLY A 174 4.85 -13.63 -9.39
C GLY A 174 4.01 -14.92 -9.36
N ILE A 175 3.36 -15.28 -10.48
CA ILE A 175 2.71 -16.57 -10.68
C ILE A 175 3.71 -17.43 -11.45
N CYS A 176 4.30 -18.42 -10.79
CA CYS A 176 5.45 -19.18 -11.28
C CYS A 176 5.09 -20.16 -12.40
N GLN A 177 3.91 -20.78 -12.33
CA GLN A 177 3.42 -21.71 -13.36
C GLN A 177 2.92 -20.92 -14.57
N THR A 178 3.50 -21.16 -15.75
CA THR A 178 3.18 -20.41 -16.98
C THR A 178 1.76 -20.68 -17.48
N GLY A 179 1.27 -21.91 -17.42
CA GLY A 179 -0.11 -22.25 -17.82
C GLY A 179 -1.15 -21.52 -16.96
N ILE A 180 -1.04 -21.66 -15.64
CA ILE A 180 -1.87 -20.91 -14.68
C ILE A 180 -1.78 -19.40 -14.91
N ARG A 181 -0.58 -18.87 -15.19
CA ARG A 181 -0.40 -17.43 -15.45
C ARG A 181 -1.26 -16.96 -16.63
N GLU A 182 -1.25 -17.68 -17.75
CA GLU A 182 -2.04 -17.32 -18.94
C GLU A 182 -3.55 -17.47 -18.71
N GLU A 183 -3.97 -18.53 -18.01
CA GLU A 183 -5.39 -18.74 -17.67
C GLU A 183 -5.92 -17.64 -16.74
N VAL A 184 -5.12 -17.29 -15.72
CA VAL A 184 -5.45 -16.24 -14.75
C VAL A 184 -5.46 -14.85 -15.40
N LYS A 185 -4.57 -14.55 -16.34
CA LYS A 185 -4.60 -13.28 -17.09
C LYS A 185 -5.98 -13.05 -17.70
N GLN A 186 -6.57 -14.05 -18.35
CA GLN A 186 -7.91 -13.90 -18.95
C GLN A 186 -8.99 -13.59 -17.91
N ALA A 187 -8.97 -14.28 -16.76
CA ALA A 187 -9.89 -14.00 -15.66
C ALA A 187 -9.70 -12.59 -15.07
N ILE A 188 -8.45 -12.16 -14.88
CA ILE A 188 -8.12 -10.84 -14.34
C ILE A 188 -8.52 -9.71 -15.31
N TYR A 189 -8.33 -9.90 -16.62
CA TYR A 189 -8.81 -8.95 -17.62
C TYR A 189 -10.34 -8.77 -17.55
N LEU A 190 -11.08 -9.86 -17.37
CA LEU A 190 -12.52 -9.82 -17.18
C LEU A 190 -12.88 -9.08 -15.87
N HIS A 191 -12.22 -9.41 -14.75
CA HIS A 191 -12.44 -8.75 -13.46
C HIS A 191 -12.17 -7.24 -13.52
N LEU A 192 -11.14 -6.79 -14.24
CA LEU A 192 -10.84 -5.36 -14.39
C LEU A 192 -11.98 -4.54 -15.00
N LYS A 193 -12.91 -5.17 -15.73
CA LYS A 193 -14.05 -4.50 -16.37
C LYS A 193 -15.18 -4.16 -15.39
N TYR A 194 -15.26 -4.80 -14.23
CA TYR A 194 -16.37 -4.62 -13.28
C TYR A 194 -15.95 -4.57 -11.80
N GLU A 195 -14.74 -4.98 -11.46
CA GLU A 195 -14.18 -4.87 -10.12
C GLU A 195 -13.28 -3.63 -10.00
N ASN A 196 -13.30 -3.03 -8.82
CA ASN A 196 -12.32 -2.00 -8.49
C ASN A 196 -10.91 -2.60 -8.50
N LEU A 197 -9.93 -1.86 -9.04
CA LEU A 197 -8.52 -2.27 -9.11
C LEU A 197 -7.94 -2.72 -7.76
N GLY A 198 -8.44 -2.14 -6.65
CA GLY A 198 -8.06 -2.57 -5.30
C GLY A 198 -8.44 -4.03 -4.99
N THR A 199 -9.56 -4.53 -5.53
CA THR A 199 -10.00 -5.92 -5.44
C THR A 199 -9.09 -6.82 -6.28
N VAL A 200 -8.86 -6.47 -7.54
CA VAL A 200 -7.99 -7.21 -8.46
C VAL A 200 -6.58 -7.38 -7.91
N LYS A 201 -6.04 -6.35 -7.25
CA LYS A 201 -4.72 -6.45 -6.59
C LYS A 201 -4.69 -7.47 -5.45
N ARG A 202 -5.80 -7.68 -4.75
CA ARG A 202 -5.90 -8.70 -3.69
C ARG A 202 -6.00 -10.10 -4.28
N GLU A 203 -6.74 -10.26 -5.37
CA GLU A 203 -6.76 -11.49 -6.17
C GLU A 203 -5.35 -11.85 -6.63
N MET A 204 -4.63 -10.92 -7.25
CA MET A 204 -3.23 -11.11 -7.63
C MET A 204 -2.33 -11.47 -6.46
N SER A 205 -2.56 -10.92 -5.27
CA SER A 205 -1.77 -11.25 -4.08
C SER A 205 -2.05 -12.67 -3.58
N SER A 206 -3.33 -13.07 -3.58
CA SER A 206 -3.75 -14.43 -3.22
C SER A 206 -3.21 -15.47 -4.21
N LEU A 207 -3.33 -15.21 -5.51
CA LEU A 207 -2.80 -16.06 -6.57
C LEU A 207 -1.29 -16.27 -6.48
N ARG A 208 -0.53 -15.22 -6.18
CA ARG A 208 0.93 -15.35 -5.97
C ARG A 208 1.26 -16.22 -4.75
N MET A 209 0.47 -16.10 -3.68
CA MET A 209 0.66 -16.94 -2.49
C MET A 209 0.35 -18.42 -2.79
N PHE A 210 -0.72 -18.69 -3.53
CA PHE A 210 -1.07 -20.03 -3.98
C PHE A 210 -0.04 -20.60 -4.97
N SER A 211 0.36 -19.81 -5.95
CA SER A 211 1.37 -20.19 -6.94
C SER A 211 2.73 -20.52 -6.32
N LYS A 212 3.13 -19.78 -5.28
CA LYS A 212 4.33 -20.09 -4.50
C LYS A 212 4.22 -21.44 -3.79
N TYR A 213 3.06 -21.73 -3.17
CA TYR A 213 2.82 -23.04 -2.56
C TYR A 213 2.91 -24.17 -3.60
N LEU A 214 2.32 -23.97 -4.78
CA LEU A 214 2.42 -24.94 -5.88
C LEU A 214 3.87 -25.17 -6.31
N GLU A 215 4.67 -24.11 -6.44
CA GLU A 215 6.09 -24.23 -6.81
C GLU A 215 6.92 -25.01 -5.78
N GLU A 216 6.58 -24.88 -4.49
CA GLU A 216 7.31 -25.53 -3.40
C GLU A 216 6.87 -26.98 -3.18
N GLN A 217 5.56 -27.28 -3.26
CA GLN A 217 4.97 -28.54 -2.80
C GLN A 217 4.32 -29.38 -3.91
N GLN A 218 3.93 -28.79 -5.04
CA GLN A 218 3.11 -29.42 -6.10
C GLN A 218 3.64 -29.05 -7.50
N LYS A 219 4.90 -29.43 -7.79
CA LYS A 219 5.66 -28.93 -8.97
C LYS A 219 5.13 -29.41 -10.31
N GLU A 220 4.38 -30.51 -10.31
CA GLU A 220 3.75 -31.10 -11.48
C GLU A 220 2.56 -30.27 -11.98
N VAL A 221 1.97 -29.44 -11.14
CA VAL A 221 0.80 -28.64 -11.49
C VAL A 221 1.22 -27.44 -12.31
N THR A 222 0.76 -27.38 -13.55
CA THR A 222 1.10 -26.33 -14.51
C THR A 222 -0.12 -25.57 -15.03
N SER A 223 -1.32 -26.14 -14.89
CA SER A 223 -2.60 -25.57 -15.32
C SER A 223 -3.62 -25.58 -14.19
N CYS A 224 -4.53 -24.59 -14.17
CA CYS A 224 -5.67 -24.57 -13.27
C CYS A 224 -6.57 -25.80 -13.45
N LYS A 225 -6.60 -26.41 -14.65
CA LYS A 225 -7.37 -27.63 -14.92
C LYS A 225 -6.99 -28.79 -13.99
N GLU A 226 -5.72 -28.85 -13.58
CA GLU A 226 -5.16 -29.92 -12.76
C GLU A 226 -5.44 -29.71 -11.27
N ILE A 227 -5.99 -28.55 -10.88
CA ILE A 227 -6.35 -28.26 -9.50
C ILE A 227 -7.58 -29.09 -9.14
N ASP A 228 -7.39 -30.00 -8.19
CA ASP A 228 -8.45 -30.81 -7.61
C ASP A 228 -8.72 -30.42 -6.15
N ARG A 229 -9.75 -31.06 -5.57
CA ARG A 229 -10.16 -30.80 -4.19
C ARG A 229 -9.05 -31.16 -3.19
N ARG A 230 -8.32 -32.25 -3.44
CA ARG A 230 -7.25 -32.74 -2.55
C ARG A 230 -6.14 -31.70 -2.45
N LEU A 231 -5.69 -31.13 -3.57
CA LEU A 231 -4.69 -30.08 -3.59
C LEU A 231 -5.15 -28.85 -2.81
N VAL A 232 -6.39 -28.41 -3.02
CA VAL A 232 -6.96 -27.27 -2.29
C VAL A 232 -6.99 -27.53 -0.78
N GLU A 233 -7.36 -28.73 -0.34
CA GLU A 233 -7.33 -29.10 1.08
C GLU A 233 -5.91 -29.05 1.67
N GLU A 234 -4.92 -29.57 0.94
CA GLU A 234 -3.51 -29.48 1.35
C GLU A 234 -3.03 -28.02 1.45
N TYR A 235 -3.47 -27.16 0.52
CA TYR A 235 -3.18 -25.73 0.56
C TYR A 235 -3.82 -25.04 1.77
N LEU A 236 -5.06 -25.38 2.10
CA LEU A 236 -5.75 -24.83 3.28
C LEU A 236 -5.02 -25.23 4.58
N ILE A 237 -4.53 -26.47 4.67
CA ILE A 237 -3.70 -26.95 5.79
C ILE A 237 -2.38 -26.16 5.84
N HIS A 238 -1.74 -25.93 4.69
CA HIS A 238 -0.52 -25.13 4.61
C HIS A 238 -0.74 -23.69 5.12
N ILE A 239 -1.83 -23.04 4.72
CA ILE A 239 -2.16 -21.69 5.20
C ILE A 239 -2.42 -21.69 6.72
N ALA A 240 -3.11 -22.70 7.24
CA ALA A 240 -3.41 -22.81 8.66
C ALA A 240 -2.15 -23.03 9.51
N THR A 241 -1.15 -23.75 8.99
CA THR A 241 0.09 -24.11 9.71
C THR A 241 1.21 -23.08 9.56
N SER A 242 1.20 -22.26 8.51
CA SER A 242 2.26 -21.29 8.21
C SER A 242 2.29 -20.02 9.10
N GLY A 243 1.50 -19.99 10.18
CA GLY A 243 1.59 -18.94 11.21
C GLY A 243 1.13 -17.53 10.80
N GLY A 244 0.45 -17.38 9.66
CA GLY A 244 -0.10 -16.10 9.20
C GLY A 244 -1.25 -15.61 10.08
N SER A 245 -1.45 -14.28 10.17
CA SER A 245 -2.59 -13.72 10.89
C SER A 245 -3.91 -14.20 10.25
N GLY A 246 -4.71 -15.00 10.98
CA GLY A 246 -5.94 -15.63 10.45
C GLY A 246 -6.94 -14.69 9.76
N LYS A 247 -6.90 -13.38 10.07
CA LYS A 247 -7.69 -12.33 9.41
C LYS A 247 -7.43 -12.18 7.91
N SER A 248 -6.22 -12.47 7.42
CA SER A 248 -5.92 -12.36 5.99
C SER A 248 -6.27 -13.63 5.22
N ASN A 249 -6.47 -14.75 5.92
CA ASN A 249 -6.61 -16.05 5.28
C ASN A 249 -7.98 -16.20 4.62
N SER A 250 -9.05 -15.69 5.25
CA SER A 250 -10.41 -15.65 4.69
C SER A 250 -10.47 -14.90 3.36
N ASP A 251 -10.03 -13.63 3.33
CA ASP A 251 -10.05 -12.78 2.14
C ASP A 251 -9.18 -13.40 1.03
N ASN A 252 -8.01 -13.96 1.39
CA ASN A 252 -7.16 -14.67 0.43
C ASN A 252 -7.91 -15.85 -0.21
N ILE A 253 -8.57 -16.71 0.56
CA ILE A 253 -9.31 -17.87 0.04
C ILE A 253 -10.51 -17.42 -0.81
N ILE A 254 -11.25 -16.40 -0.37
CA ILE A 254 -12.37 -15.84 -1.13
C ILE A 254 -11.88 -15.30 -2.49
N LYS A 255 -10.74 -14.60 -2.50
CA LYS A 255 -10.16 -14.06 -3.75
C LYS A 255 -9.58 -15.14 -4.66
N LEU A 256 -9.00 -16.20 -4.10
CA LEU A 256 -8.57 -17.35 -4.89
C LEU A 256 -9.78 -18.04 -5.54
N ARG A 257 -10.82 -18.30 -4.76
CA ARG A 257 -12.08 -18.88 -5.24
C ARG A 257 -12.69 -18.08 -6.39
N SER A 258 -12.81 -16.75 -6.21
CA SER A 258 -13.33 -15.82 -7.22
C SER A 258 -12.63 -16.01 -8.58
N VAL A 259 -11.30 -16.04 -8.58
CA VAL A 259 -10.53 -16.22 -9.83
C VAL A 259 -10.68 -17.62 -10.40
N LEU A 260 -10.60 -18.68 -9.58
CA LEU A 260 -10.72 -20.05 -10.05
C LEU A 260 -12.11 -20.35 -10.64
N GLU A 261 -13.17 -19.80 -10.05
CA GLU A 261 -14.53 -19.88 -10.60
C GLU A 261 -14.61 -19.21 -11.98
N THR A 262 -14.01 -18.03 -12.14
CA THR A 262 -13.96 -17.33 -13.44
C THR A 262 -13.14 -18.11 -14.46
N VAL A 263 -11.98 -18.65 -14.10
CA VAL A 263 -11.18 -19.53 -14.97
C VAL A 263 -11.99 -20.77 -15.37
N GLY A 264 -12.68 -21.39 -14.40
CA GLY A 264 -13.58 -22.53 -14.64
C GLY A 264 -14.61 -22.24 -15.72
N LYS A 265 -15.24 -21.06 -15.67
CA LYS A 265 -16.24 -20.63 -16.66
C LYS A 265 -15.63 -20.30 -18.02
N LEU A 266 -14.45 -19.67 -18.05
CA LEU A 266 -13.79 -19.28 -19.30
C LEU A 266 -13.29 -20.48 -20.11
N PHE A 267 -12.82 -21.52 -19.43
CA PHE A 267 -12.19 -22.69 -20.06
C PHE A 267 -13.04 -23.97 -20.03
N ASP A 268 -14.30 -23.86 -19.59
CA ASP A 268 -15.25 -24.99 -19.44
C ASP A 268 -14.72 -26.10 -18.51
N TRP A 269 -14.20 -25.69 -17.34
CA TRP A 269 -13.68 -26.54 -16.28
C TRP A 269 -14.59 -26.43 -15.04
N PRO A 270 -15.80 -27.04 -15.08
CA PRO A 270 -16.83 -26.86 -14.04
C PRO A 270 -16.43 -27.41 -12.67
N HIS A 271 -15.39 -28.24 -12.59
CA HIS A 271 -14.86 -28.71 -11.31
C HIS A 271 -14.26 -27.57 -10.49
N LEU A 272 -13.66 -26.55 -11.14
CA LEU A 272 -13.07 -25.39 -10.46
C LEU A 272 -14.10 -24.58 -9.68
N GLU A 273 -15.34 -24.56 -10.15
CA GLU A 273 -16.43 -23.83 -9.49
C GLU A 273 -16.84 -24.44 -8.15
N LYS A 274 -16.45 -25.69 -7.88
CA LYS A 274 -16.86 -26.46 -6.70
C LYS A 274 -15.70 -26.77 -5.76
N LEU A 275 -14.50 -26.27 -6.05
CA LEU A 275 -13.30 -26.59 -5.28
C LEU A 275 -13.27 -25.99 -3.88
N LEU A 276 -13.80 -24.77 -3.71
CA LEU A 276 -13.79 -24.04 -2.45
C LEU A 276 -15.23 -23.78 -1.99
N ILE A 277 -15.64 -24.42 -0.90
CA ILE A 277 -16.97 -24.26 -0.31
C ILE A 277 -16.94 -23.31 0.88
N ASN A 278 -18.10 -22.83 1.30
CA ASN A 278 -18.18 -21.80 2.35
C ASN A 278 -17.58 -22.26 3.69
N THR A 279 -17.60 -23.57 3.98
CA THR A 279 -17.01 -24.14 5.20
C THR A 279 -15.48 -24.17 5.20
N ASP A 280 -14.83 -24.02 4.05
CA ASP A 280 -13.37 -23.95 3.96
C ASP A 280 -12.81 -22.57 4.33
N ILE A 281 -13.68 -21.55 4.30
CA ILE A 281 -13.27 -20.18 4.59
C ILE A 281 -13.09 -20.07 6.11
N PRO A 282 -11.86 -19.83 6.61
CA PRO A 282 -11.61 -19.76 8.03
C PRO A 282 -12.34 -18.57 8.64
N GLN A 283 -12.79 -18.73 9.88
CA GLN A 283 -13.36 -17.61 10.62
C GLN A 283 -12.31 -16.53 10.83
N GLU A 284 -12.69 -15.29 10.54
CA GLU A 284 -11.81 -14.16 10.80
C GLU A 284 -11.63 -13.96 12.29
N VAL A 285 -10.38 -14.04 12.74
CA VAL A 285 -10.00 -13.54 14.07
C VAL A 285 -10.25 -12.03 14.07
N GLN A 286 -11.27 -11.61 14.83
CA GLN A 286 -11.60 -10.20 14.97
C GLN A 286 -10.48 -9.52 15.76
N ALA A 287 -9.64 -8.77 15.05
CA ALA A 287 -8.62 -7.95 15.68
C ALA A 287 -9.28 -6.95 16.64
N GLU A 288 -8.70 -6.82 17.84
CA GLU A 288 -9.16 -5.88 18.85
C GLU A 288 -9.27 -4.46 18.28
N PHE A 289 -10.40 -3.82 18.54
CA PHE A 289 -10.68 -2.47 18.06
C PHE A 289 -9.98 -1.45 18.96
N LYS A 290 -8.72 -1.13 18.65
CA LYS A 290 -7.94 -0.11 19.39
C LYS A 290 -8.25 1.31 18.88
N VAL A 291 -8.43 2.23 19.82
CA VAL A 291 -8.60 3.68 19.63
C VAL A 291 -7.52 4.40 20.46
N TYR A 292 -7.04 5.54 19.94
CA TYR A 292 -6.12 6.40 20.67
C TYR A 292 -6.86 7.33 21.63
N SER A 293 -6.33 7.51 22.84
CA SER A 293 -6.76 8.43 23.88
C SER A 293 -6.59 9.90 23.44
N ASP A 294 -7.24 10.82 24.16
CA ASP A 294 -7.09 12.25 23.89
C ASP A 294 -5.66 12.75 24.11
N ASN A 295 -4.96 12.19 25.11
CA ASN A 295 -3.55 12.51 25.36
C ASN A 295 -2.66 12.02 24.21
N GLU A 296 -2.89 10.80 23.70
CA GLU A 296 -2.19 10.26 22.54
C GLU A 296 -2.39 11.13 21.28
N LEU A 297 -3.64 11.52 21.02
CA LEU A 297 -3.96 12.39 19.89
C LEU A 297 -3.38 13.80 20.06
N LYS A 298 -3.36 14.35 21.27
CA LYS A 298 -2.73 15.65 21.54
C LYS A 298 -1.24 15.60 21.25
N ARG A 299 -0.52 14.58 21.75
CA ARG A 299 0.91 14.38 21.45
C ARG A 299 1.17 14.27 19.96
N LEU A 300 0.34 13.51 19.24
CA LEU A 300 0.45 13.39 17.79
C LEU A 300 0.23 14.75 17.10
N ASN A 301 -0.83 15.48 17.48
CA ASN A 301 -1.20 16.74 16.86
C ASN A 301 -0.16 17.84 17.07
N GLU A 302 0.46 17.89 18.26
CA GLU A 302 1.58 18.79 18.54
C GLU A 302 2.71 18.58 17.53
N GLN A 303 3.05 17.32 17.19
CA GLN A 303 4.11 17.03 16.24
C GLN A 303 3.68 17.19 14.78
N ILE A 304 2.41 16.94 14.44
CA ILE A 304 1.90 17.09 13.06
C ILE A 304 2.11 18.52 12.56
N THR A 305 2.13 19.53 13.43
CA THR A 305 2.44 20.92 13.07
C THR A 305 3.82 21.11 12.41
N LYS A 306 4.75 20.17 12.60
CA LYS A 306 6.08 20.16 11.95
C LYS A 306 6.05 19.65 10.50
N LEU A 307 4.90 19.20 9.99
CA LEU A 307 4.72 18.84 8.59
C LEU A 307 4.43 20.07 7.74
N ASP A 308 4.55 19.92 6.42
CA ASP A 308 4.20 20.98 5.48
C ASP A 308 2.77 21.49 5.74
N GLU A 309 2.58 22.80 5.60
CA GLU A 309 1.34 23.49 5.97
C GLU A 309 0.07 22.78 5.45
N GLN A 310 0.04 22.40 4.18
CA GLN A 310 -1.12 21.75 3.58
C GLN A 310 -1.31 20.29 4.03
N ILE A 311 -0.23 19.60 4.39
CA ILE A 311 -0.28 18.25 4.98
C ILE A 311 -0.85 18.33 6.39
N THR A 312 -0.40 19.32 7.18
CA THR A 312 -0.95 19.63 8.51
C THR A 312 -2.44 19.91 8.44
N ARG A 313 -2.89 20.79 7.52
CA ARG A 313 -4.32 21.05 7.30
C ARG A 313 -5.08 19.80 6.91
N CYS A 314 -4.53 18.98 5.99
CA CYS A 314 -5.14 17.71 5.60
C CYS A 314 -5.38 16.79 6.80
N MET A 315 -4.40 16.65 7.68
CA MET A 315 -4.47 15.79 8.85
C MET A 315 -5.51 16.28 9.86
N VAL A 316 -5.52 17.58 10.16
CA VAL A 316 -6.49 18.17 11.09
C VAL A 316 -7.91 18.10 10.52
N ILE A 317 -8.11 18.44 9.24
CA ILE A 317 -9.41 18.31 8.56
C ILE A 317 -9.87 16.84 8.58
N HIS A 318 -8.96 15.89 8.29
CA HIS A 318 -9.28 14.47 8.34
C HIS A 318 -9.75 14.03 9.74
N GLN A 319 -9.08 14.50 10.78
CA GLN A 319 -9.43 14.22 12.17
C GLN A 319 -10.79 14.80 12.56
N MET A 320 -11.05 16.08 12.24
CA MET A 320 -12.30 16.76 12.57
C MET A 320 -13.50 16.19 11.80
N LEU A 321 -13.27 15.73 10.56
CA LEU A 321 -14.31 15.11 9.75
C LEU A 321 -14.62 13.67 10.17
N GLY A 322 -13.66 12.91 10.70
CA GLY A 322 -13.87 11.49 11.03
C GLY A 322 -14.26 10.61 9.83
N THR A 323 -13.98 11.06 8.60
CA THR A 323 -14.33 10.35 7.37
C THR A 323 -13.28 9.31 6.99
N ARG A 324 -13.43 8.63 5.85
CA ARG A 324 -12.30 7.84 5.32
C ARG A 324 -11.23 8.80 4.80
N ILE A 325 -9.96 8.42 4.90
CA ILE A 325 -8.86 9.25 4.38
C ILE A 325 -9.00 9.49 2.87
N SER A 326 -9.55 8.52 2.13
CA SER A 326 -9.91 8.69 0.72
C SER A 326 -10.82 9.88 0.52
N ASP A 327 -11.89 9.96 1.32
CA ASP A 327 -12.92 10.98 1.18
C ASP A 327 -12.36 12.37 1.52
N THR A 328 -11.40 12.46 2.45
CA THR A 328 -10.70 13.71 2.76
C THR A 328 -9.75 14.14 1.64
N LEU A 329 -8.94 13.22 1.12
CA LEU A 329 -7.99 13.51 0.04
C LEU A 329 -8.68 13.85 -1.28
N THR A 330 -9.89 13.35 -1.51
CA THR A 330 -10.71 13.64 -2.70
C THR A 330 -11.71 14.79 -2.49
N LEU A 331 -11.61 15.57 -1.40
CA LEU A 331 -12.42 16.77 -1.25
C LEU A 331 -12.15 17.73 -2.41
N GLN A 332 -13.23 18.17 -3.05
CA GLN A 332 -13.20 19.17 -4.11
C GLN A 332 -13.41 20.57 -3.52
N ARG A 333 -13.04 21.60 -4.28
CA ARG A 333 -13.07 22.99 -3.79
C ARG A 333 -14.47 23.56 -3.59
N ASP A 334 -15.47 22.96 -4.24
CA ASP A 334 -16.89 23.29 -4.10
C ASP A 334 -17.58 22.51 -2.97
N CYS A 335 -16.82 21.94 -2.03
CA CYS A 335 -17.38 21.07 -0.99
C CYS A 335 -18.12 21.81 0.13
N LEU A 336 -18.01 23.14 0.22
CA LEU A 336 -18.66 23.93 1.28
C LEU A 336 -19.96 24.56 0.77
N SER A 337 -21.02 24.46 1.57
CA SER A 337 -22.29 25.15 1.35
C SER A 337 -22.85 25.69 2.66
N GLN A 338 -23.91 26.50 2.59
CA GLN A 338 -24.66 26.93 3.77
C GLN A 338 -26.11 26.45 3.66
N SER A 339 -26.64 25.92 4.76
CA SER A 339 -28.04 25.50 4.86
C SER A 339 -28.57 25.81 6.25
N ASN A 340 -29.70 26.52 6.34
CA ASN A 340 -30.34 26.91 7.60
C ASN A 340 -29.37 27.60 8.59
N GLY A 341 -28.47 28.45 8.08
CA GLY A 341 -27.48 29.16 8.91
C GLY A 341 -26.31 28.30 9.41
N MET A 342 -26.23 27.03 9.01
CA MET A 342 -25.13 26.12 9.34
C MET A 342 -24.18 25.96 8.16
N ASP A 343 -22.87 25.92 8.44
CA ASP A 343 -21.87 25.50 7.45
C ASP A 343 -22.01 23.99 7.21
N MET A 344 -22.15 23.61 5.94
CA MET A 344 -22.32 22.24 5.49
C MET A 344 -21.12 21.80 4.65
N ILE A 345 -20.78 20.52 4.73
CA ILE A 345 -19.80 19.91 3.84
C ILE A 345 -20.44 18.83 2.98
N LYS A 346 -20.16 18.86 1.68
CA LYS A 346 -20.51 17.85 0.69
C LYS A 346 -19.32 16.94 0.42
N ILE A 347 -19.52 15.65 0.65
CA ILE A 347 -18.47 14.64 0.52
C ILE A 347 -18.88 13.63 -0.56
N ARG A 348 -18.17 13.68 -1.69
CA ARG A 348 -18.30 12.74 -2.80
C ARG A 348 -17.47 11.48 -2.48
N GLN A 349 -18.09 10.45 -1.89
CA GLN A 349 -17.37 9.24 -1.51
C GLN A 349 -16.90 8.45 -2.73
N VAL A 350 -15.65 7.97 -2.68
CA VAL A 350 -15.06 7.18 -3.79
C VAL A 350 -15.79 5.85 -4.02
N LYS A 351 -16.36 5.24 -2.98
CA LYS A 351 -16.97 3.89 -3.01
C LYS A 351 -18.50 3.87 -2.85
N SER A 352 -19.11 5.03 -2.69
CA SER A 352 -20.48 5.15 -2.18
C SER A 352 -21.15 6.41 -2.73
N THR A 353 -22.27 6.78 -2.15
CA THR A 353 -23.03 7.96 -2.53
C THR A 353 -22.37 9.24 -2.02
N VAL A 354 -22.78 10.35 -2.64
CA VAL A 354 -22.56 11.68 -2.07
C VAL A 354 -23.39 11.80 -0.79
N TYR A 355 -22.82 12.42 0.25
CA TYR A 355 -23.57 12.80 1.43
C TYR A 355 -23.12 14.16 1.94
N GLU A 356 -24.01 14.81 2.69
CA GLU A 356 -23.77 16.10 3.30
C GLU A 356 -23.92 15.99 4.81
N LYS A 357 -23.13 16.79 5.53
CA LYS A 357 -23.24 16.90 6.98
C LYS A 357 -22.87 18.30 7.48
N PRO A 358 -23.41 18.73 8.63
CA PRO A 358 -22.99 19.97 9.25
C PRO A 358 -21.54 19.89 9.73
N ILE A 359 -20.86 21.02 9.71
CA ILE A 359 -19.51 21.20 10.22
C ILE A 359 -19.43 22.47 11.08
N SER A 360 -18.41 22.55 11.93
CA SER A 360 -18.17 23.76 12.73
C SER A 360 -17.61 24.90 11.88
N ALA A 361 -17.80 26.14 12.34
CA ALA A 361 -17.27 27.33 11.67
C ALA A 361 -15.74 27.30 11.57
N GLU A 362 -15.05 26.74 12.57
CA GLU A 362 -13.60 26.57 12.58
C GLU A 362 -13.15 25.58 11.50
N LEU A 363 -13.87 24.46 11.33
CA LEU A 363 -13.57 23.50 10.27
C LEU A 363 -13.83 24.11 8.89
N ALA A 364 -14.92 24.84 8.72
CA ALA A 364 -15.21 25.55 7.48
C ALA A 364 -14.13 26.58 7.15
N ALA A 365 -13.66 27.36 8.13
CA ALA A 365 -12.56 28.31 7.97
C ALA A 365 -11.25 27.60 7.61
N LEU A 366 -10.95 26.46 8.22
CA LEU A 366 -9.75 25.67 7.91
C LEU A 366 -9.79 25.11 6.47
N ILE A 367 -10.95 24.63 6.03
CA ILE A 367 -11.16 24.15 4.65
C ILE A 367 -11.01 25.32 3.65
N ARG A 368 -11.57 26.50 3.95
CA ARG A 368 -11.39 27.70 3.11
C ARG A 368 -9.91 28.07 2.95
N LYS A 369 -9.12 28.02 4.02
CA LYS A 369 -7.66 28.21 3.97
C LYS A 369 -6.95 27.15 3.13
N ALA A 370 -7.35 25.88 3.24
CA ALA A 370 -6.81 24.80 2.41
C ALA A 370 -7.14 25.00 0.92
N ILE A 371 -8.35 25.46 0.59
CA ILE A 371 -8.75 25.81 -0.79
C ILE A 371 -7.90 26.95 -1.32
N GLN A 372 -7.75 28.03 -0.54
CA GLN A 372 -6.98 29.21 -0.93
C GLN A 372 -5.53 28.85 -1.27
N TYR A 373 -4.86 28.10 -0.38
CA TYR A 373 -3.49 27.63 -0.61
C TYR A 373 -3.33 26.87 -1.93
N SER A 374 -4.25 25.96 -2.21
CA SER A 374 -4.19 25.17 -3.44
C SER A 374 -4.50 26.00 -4.68
N LYS A 375 -5.34 27.03 -4.57
CA LYS A 375 -5.62 27.96 -5.67
C LYS A 375 -4.40 28.82 -5.99
N GLU A 376 -3.75 29.37 -4.97
CA GLU A 376 -2.54 30.20 -5.11
C GLU A 376 -1.37 29.41 -5.71
N ARG A 377 -1.24 28.13 -5.36
CA ARG A 377 -0.10 27.31 -5.79
C ARG A 377 -0.33 26.53 -7.09
N TYR A 378 -1.55 26.06 -7.34
CA TYR A 378 -1.86 25.11 -8.42
C TYR A 378 -2.96 25.60 -9.37
N GLY A 379 -3.36 26.86 -9.31
CA GLY A 379 -4.43 27.41 -10.16
C GLY A 379 -5.76 26.70 -9.92
N ASP A 380 -6.50 26.35 -10.97
CA ASP A 380 -7.87 25.82 -10.90
C ASP A 380 -7.97 24.28 -10.76
N ALA A 381 -7.04 23.65 -10.05
CA ALA A 381 -7.11 22.22 -9.76
C ALA A 381 -8.45 21.82 -9.09
N VAL A 382 -8.99 20.64 -9.44
CA VAL A 382 -10.30 20.16 -8.96
C VAL A 382 -10.31 19.90 -7.45
N TYR A 383 -9.22 19.31 -6.94
CA TYR A 383 -9.11 18.88 -5.55
C TYR A 383 -8.52 19.97 -4.64
N ILE A 384 -8.84 19.87 -3.35
CA ILE A 384 -8.20 20.70 -2.31
C ILE A 384 -6.79 20.20 -2.04
N PHE A 385 -6.59 18.89 -1.88
CA PHE A 385 -5.28 18.29 -1.66
C PHE A 385 -4.79 17.68 -2.96
N VAL A 386 -3.76 18.26 -3.55
CA VAL A 386 -3.33 18.00 -4.93
C VAL A 386 -1.98 17.27 -4.94
N ASP A 387 -1.76 16.37 -5.90
CA ASP A 387 -0.44 15.79 -6.14
C ASP A 387 0.46 16.83 -6.84
N GLU A 388 1.63 17.11 -6.26
CA GLU A 388 2.58 18.09 -6.79
C GLU A 388 3.12 17.73 -8.19
N LYS A 389 3.15 16.44 -8.54
CA LYS A 389 3.66 15.95 -9.83
C LYS A 389 2.58 15.91 -10.91
N ASP A 390 1.31 15.88 -10.51
CA ASP A 390 0.17 15.78 -11.41
C ASP A 390 -1.03 16.47 -10.76
N THR A 391 -1.22 17.75 -11.11
CA THR A 391 -2.23 18.61 -10.47
C THR A 391 -3.67 18.22 -10.81
N SER A 392 -3.86 17.31 -11.77
CA SER A 392 -5.17 16.73 -12.09
C SER A 392 -5.63 15.70 -11.04
N ARG A 393 -4.71 15.22 -10.20
CA ARG A 393 -4.95 14.15 -9.23
C ARG A 393 -4.97 14.64 -7.79
N PRO A 394 -5.71 13.95 -6.90
CA PRO A 394 -5.62 14.23 -5.49
C PRO A 394 -4.28 13.76 -4.92
N LEU A 395 -3.88 14.36 -3.81
CA LEU A 395 -2.71 13.97 -3.04
C LEU A 395 -2.78 12.48 -2.69
N GLN A 396 -1.68 11.78 -2.93
CA GLN A 396 -1.61 10.33 -2.76
C GLN A 396 -1.54 9.95 -1.27
N TYR A 397 -2.31 8.92 -0.88
CA TYR A 397 -2.31 8.43 0.51
C TYR A 397 -0.93 7.93 0.95
N THR A 398 -0.17 7.33 0.03
CA THR A 398 1.19 6.88 0.29
C THR A 398 2.11 8.04 0.66
N THR A 399 1.93 9.22 0.06
CA THR A 399 2.70 10.43 0.41
C THR A 399 2.41 10.87 1.84
N ILE A 400 1.14 10.98 2.22
CA ILE A 400 0.73 11.30 3.61
C ILE A 400 1.31 10.28 4.58
N LYS A 401 1.11 8.99 4.29
CA LYS A 401 1.57 7.89 5.12
C LYS A 401 3.08 7.93 5.34
N HIS A 402 3.87 8.16 4.30
CA HIS A 402 5.33 8.30 4.42
C HIS A 402 5.72 9.48 5.30
N LYS A 403 5.15 10.66 5.06
CA LYS A 403 5.46 11.88 5.83
C LYS A 403 5.12 11.71 7.32
N VAL A 404 3.92 11.19 7.63
CA VAL A 404 3.46 10.99 9.01
C VAL A 404 4.28 9.92 9.73
N LEU A 405 4.57 8.79 9.10
CA LEU A 405 5.37 7.73 9.74
C LEU A 405 6.83 8.15 9.91
N ALA A 406 7.41 8.91 8.96
CA ALA A 406 8.74 9.47 9.12
C ALA A 406 8.81 10.46 10.30
N LEU A 407 7.77 11.29 10.47
CA LEU A 407 7.64 12.16 11.66
C LEU A 407 7.55 11.33 12.95
N ILE A 408 6.69 10.32 13.01
CA ILE A 408 6.55 9.44 14.18
C ILE A 408 7.91 8.80 14.56
N GLN A 409 8.68 8.36 13.57
CA GLN A 409 10.01 7.79 13.80
C GLN A 409 11.00 8.84 14.29
N ARG A 410 11.09 10.00 13.60
CA ARG A 410 12.03 11.08 13.92
C ARG A 410 11.81 11.64 15.33
N GLU A 411 10.55 11.82 15.71
CA GLU A 411 10.16 12.35 17.02
C GLU A 411 9.99 11.24 18.08
N ASN A 412 10.25 9.97 17.73
CA ASN A 412 10.09 8.79 18.60
C ASN A 412 8.72 8.76 19.32
N LEU A 413 7.64 9.06 18.58
CA LEU A 413 6.30 9.15 19.15
C LEU A 413 5.81 7.78 19.64
N ARG A 414 5.33 7.76 20.88
CA ARG A 414 4.83 6.57 21.57
C ARG A 414 3.39 6.73 22.05
N ASP A 415 2.68 5.61 21.99
CA ASP A 415 1.36 5.44 22.57
C ASP A 415 1.48 5.33 24.11
N ASP A 416 0.35 5.33 24.82
CA ASP A 416 0.32 5.30 26.29
C ASP A 416 0.92 4.01 26.87
N GLU A 417 1.04 2.94 26.07
CA GLU A 417 1.71 1.68 26.42
C GLU A 417 3.22 1.70 26.09
N GLY A 418 3.76 2.83 25.66
CA GLY A 418 5.18 2.96 25.29
C GLY A 418 5.53 2.31 23.94
N LYS A 419 4.57 1.85 23.15
CA LYS A 419 4.79 1.30 21.79
C LYS A 419 4.85 2.44 20.79
N HIS A 420 5.58 2.24 19.69
CA HIS A 420 5.60 3.23 18.61
C HIS A 420 4.20 3.51 18.06
N PHE A 421 3.92 4.79 17.88
CA PHE A 421 2.67 5.23 17.27
C PHE A 421 2.47 4.58 15.90
N ARG A 422 1.25 4.13 15.60
CA ARG A 422 0.91 3.55 14.29
C ARG A 422 -0.02 4.49 13.56
N PHE A 423 0.08 4.48 12.24
CA PHE A 423 -0.78 5.28 11.37
C PHE A 423 -1.60 4.39 10.41
N PRO A 424 -2.64 3.69 10.91
CA PRO A 424 -3.59 3.00 10.04
C PRO A 424 -4.54 3.99 9.35
N SER A 425 -5.02 3.64 8.15
CA SER A 425 -5.86 4.51 7.30
C SER A 425 -7.20 4.93 7.91
N HIS A 426 -7.64 4.24 8.96
CA HIS A 426 -8.91 4.51 9.65
C HIS A 426 -8.73 5.03 11.07
N MET A 427 -7.50 5.41 11.47
CA MET A 427 -7.19 5.81 12.83
C MET A 427 -8.14 6.89 13.37
N PHE A 428 -8.17 8.07 12.73
CA PHE A 428 -9.02 9.17 13.21
C PHE A 428 -10.50 8.88 13.11
N ARG A 429 -10.93 8.16 12.06
CA ARG A 429 -12.32 7.71 11.95
C ARG A 429 -12.75 6.84 13.12
N ARG A 430 -11.86 5.96 13.58
CA ARG A 430 -12.14 5.09 14.73
C ARG A 430 -12.31 5.91 16.00
N THR A 431 -11.38 6.82 16.26
CA THR A 431 -11.46 7.71 17.42
C THR A 431 -12.68 8.63 17.36
N TYR A 432 -13.01 9.16 16.19
CA TYR A 432 -14.19 10.00 16.02
C TYR A 432 -15.48 9.22 16.29
N GLY A 433 -15.62 8.00 15.73
CA GLY A 433 -16.77 7.15 15.99
C GLY A 433 -16.94 6.77 17.46
N ALA A 434 -15.83 6.50 18.17
CA ALA A 434 -15.84 6.26 19.61
C ALA A 434 -16.36 7.47 20.41
N LYS A 435 -15.85 8.67 20.10
CA LYS A 435 -16.28 9.91 20.75
C LYS A 435 -17.76 10.21 20.54
N LEU A 436 -18.29 9.94 19.35
CA LEU A 436 -19.73 10.09 19.12
C LEU A 436 -20.57 9.12 19.96
N THR A 437 -20.05 7.90 20.26
CA THR A 437 -20.73 6.97 21.17
C THR A 437 -20.62 7.37 22.63
N GLU A 438 -19.52 8.00 23.05
CA GLU A 438 -19.34 8.59 24.39
C GLU A 438 -20.31 9.75 24.62
N LEU A 439 -20.60 10.53 23.58
CA LEU A 439 -21.61 11.60 23.60
C LEU A 439 -23.06 11.08 23.54
N HIS A 440 -23.28 9.76 23.63
CA HIS A 440 -24.59 9.11 23.64
C HIS A 440 -25.49 9.42 22.44
N LEU A 441 -24.92 9.75 21.28
CA LEU A 441 -25.70 9.90 20.05
C LEU A 441 -26.31 8.56 19.63
N ASP A 442 -27.46 8.61 18.96
CA ASP A 442 -28.11 7.42 18.41
C ASP A 442 -27.36 6.84 17.20
N ASP A 443 -27.57 5.56 16.91
CA ASP A 443 -26.84 4.84 15.85
C ASP A 443 -27.09 5.38 14.46
N TRP A 444 -28.27 5.92 14.20
CA TRP A 444 -28.61 6.51 12.91
C TRP A 444 -27.82 7.81 12.69
N THR A 445 -27.76 8.68 13.70
CA THR A 445 -26.97 9.92 13.66
C THR A 445 -25.48 9.63 13.47
N ILE A 446 -24.92 8.68 14.23
CA ILE A 446 -23.52 8.26 14.08
C ILE A 446 -23.24 7.72 12.68
N SER A 447 -24.13 6.86 12.17
CA SER A 447 -24.06 6.31 10.81
C SER A 447 -24.04 7.42 9.75
N LYS A 448 -24.92 8.42 9.88
CA LYS A 448 -24.98 9.57 8.96
C LYS A 448 -23.73 10.43 9.02
N LEU A 449 -23.24 10.78 10.21
CA LEU A 449 -22.02 11.59 10.38
C LEU A 449 -20.77 10.90 9.83
N LEU A 450 -20.71 9.58 9.93
CA LEU A 450 -19.63 8.77 9.38
C LEU A 450 -19.81 8.48 7.88
N GLY A 451 -20.97 8.71 7.28
CA GLY A 451 -21.26 8.34 5.89
C GLY A 451 -21.27 6.82 5.70
N HIS A 452 -21.95 6.10 6.59
CA HIS A 452 -22.26 4.68 6.45
C HIS A 452 -23.58 4.49 5.69
N ARG A 453 -23.70 3.36 4.97
CA ARG A 453 -24.98 2.97 4.32
C ARG A 453 -26.01 2.43 5.32
N GLY A 454 -25.57 2.01 6.51
CA GLY A 454 -26.43 1.45 7.55
C GLY A 454 -25.73 1.38 8.91
N VAL A 455 -26.51 1.03 9.94
CA VAL A 455 -26.11 1.13 11.36
C VAL A 455 -25.29 -0.06 11.87
N HIS A 456 -25.26 -1.19 11.16
CA HIS A 456 -24.60 -2.42 11.63
C HIS A 456 -23.14 -2.24 12.05
N THR A 457 -22.42 -1.35 11.35
CA THR A 457 -21.00 -1.07 11.64
C THR A 457 -20.80 -0.17 12.87
N VAL A 458 -21.87 0.46 13.38
CA VAL A 458 -21.81 1.33 14.57
C VAL A 458 -21.64 0.52 15.85
N VAL A 459 -22.13 -0.72 15.86
CA VAL A 459 -22.03 -1.66 16.99
C VAL A 459 -20.59 -1.83 17.48
N HIS A 460 -19.60 -1.77 16.58
CA HIS A 460 -18.19 -1.88 16.96
C HIS A 460 -17.72 -0.73 17.86
N TYR A 461 -18.23 0.49 17.66
CA TYR A 461 -17.91 1.62 18.53
C TYR A 461 -18.63 1.50 19.88
N ARG A 462 -19.91 1.09 19.89
CA ARG A 462 -20.68 0.90 21.13
C ARG A 462 -20.14 -0.19 22.04
N LYS A 463 -19.77 -1.34 21.48
CA LYS A 463 -19.14 -2.44 22.25
C LYS A 463 -17.91 -1.94 23.00
N MET A 464 -17.14 -1.04 22.40
CA MET A 464 -15.97 -0.45 23.03
C MET A 464 -16.34 0.51 24.16
N ASN A 465 -17.31 1.42 23.96
CA ASN A 465 -17.78 2.29 25.04
C ASN A 465 -18.26 1.45 26.23
N ASN A 466 -19.02 0.38 26.00
CA ASN A 466 -19.45 -0.50 27.08
C ASN A 466 -18.27 -1.18 27.80
N LEU A 467 -17.21 -1.56 27.08
CA LEU A 467 -16.00 -2.14 27.68
C LEU A 467 -15.20 -1.10 28.49
N ILE A 468 -15.06 0.13 27.98
CA ILE A 468 -14.40 1.25 28.66
C ILE A 468 -15.20 1.62 29.91
N LEU A 469 -16.51 1.83 29.77
CA LEU A 469 -17.43 2.09 30.87
C LEU A 469 -17.36 0.96 31.92
N ALA A 470 -17.34 -0.31 31.49
CA ALA A 470 -17.20 -1.43 32.41
C ALA A 470 -15.85 -1.43 33.14
N ALA A 471 -14.75 -1.06 32.47
CA ALA A 471 -13.43 -0.98 33.08
C ALA A 471 -13.34 0.21 34.06
N GLU A 472 -13.81 1.39 33.67
CA GLU A 472 -13.78 2.61 34.48
C GLU A 472 -14.69 2.51 35.71
N THR A 473 -15.89 1.94 35.56
CA THR A 473 -16.84 1.75 36.66
C THR A 473 -16.53 0.51 37.51
N ARG A 474 -15.53 -0.31 37.16
CA ARG A 474 -15.23 -1.57 37.87
C ARG A 474 -15.04 -1.33 39.36
N ARG A 475 -14.19 -0.37 39.73
CA ARG A 475 -13.93 -0.03 41.14
C ARG A 475 -15.18 0.50 41.86
N ALA A 476 -15.95 1.36 41.21
CA ALA A 476 -17.18 1.90 41.80
C ALA A 476 -18.25 0.81 42.00
N ARG A 477 -18.35 -0.14 41.07
CA ARG A 477 -19.25 -1.30 41.17
C ARG A 477 -18.78 -2.31 42.21
N GLU A 478 -17.48 -2.58 42.31
CA GLU A 478 -16.88 -3.39 43.38
C GLU A 478 -17.13 -2.75 44.75
N GLU A 479 -16.97 -1.42 44.86
CA GLU A 479 -17.24 -0.66 46.09
C GLU A 479 -18.72 -0.70 46.47
N GLN A 480 -19.63 -0.43 45.53
CA GLN A 480 -21.06 -0.56 45.74
C GLN A 480 -21.44 -1.99 46.13
N THR A 481 -20.84 -3.00 45.50
CA THR A 481 -21.06 -4.41 45.85
C THR A 481 -20.59 -4.69 47.27
N ARG A 482 -19.44 -4.15 47.68
CA ARG A 482 -18.94 -4.31 49.06
C ARG A 482 -19.88 -3.65 50.07
N ILE A 483 -20.32 -2.41 49.82
CA ILE A 483 -21.30 -1.72 50.67
C ILE A 483 -22.63 -2.49 50.72
N LEU A 484 -23.08 -3.04 49.59
CA LEU A 484 -24.30 -3.85 49.55
C LEU A 484 -24.15 -5.12 50.40
N LEU A 485 -23.00 -5.81 50.30
CA LEU A 485 -22.69 -6.99 51.10
C LEU A 485 -22.56 -6.68 52.60
N GLU A 486 -21.94 -5.55 52.97
CA GLU A 486 -21.87 -5.07 54.35
C GLU A 486 -23.26 -4.74 54.93
N ASN A 487 -24.19 -4.25 54.10
CA ASN A 487 -25.58 -4.02 54.51
C ASN A 487 -26.44 -5.30 54.57
N LEU A 488 -25.98 -6.38 53.95
CA LEU A 488 -26.61 -7.70 53.96
C LEU A 488 -26.04 -8.61 55.06
N ASP A 489 -25.10 -8.09 55.86
CA ASP A 489 -24.50 -8.79 57.01
C ASP A 489 -25.60 -9.14 58.04
N GLY A 490 -25.79 -10.43 58.29
CA GLY A 490 -26.88 -10.99 59.12
C GLY A 490 -28.13 -11.47 58.37
N TRP A 491 -28.20 -11.33 57.04
CA TRP A 491 -29.23 -11.92 56.15
C TRP A 491 -28.66 -13.05 55.29
N GLU A 492 -27.53 -13.62 55.71
CA GLU A 492 -26.71 -14.54 54.90
C GLU A 492 -27.53 -15.75 54.42
N ASP A 493 -28.22 -16.45 55.32
CA ASP A 493 -29.04 -17.63 55.00
C ASP A 493 -30.21 -17.33 54.04
N GLU A 494 -30.81 -16.13 54.13
CA GLU A 494 -31.94 -15.70 53.31
C GLU A 494 -31.49 -15.22 51.93
N TYR A 495 -30.33 -14.56 51.87
CA TYR A 495 -29.69 -14.14 50.62
C TYR A 495 -29.09 -15.32 49.85
N GLU A 496 -28.58 -16.34 50.54
CA GLU A 496 -28.02 -17.56 49.94
C GLU A 496 -29.10 -18.41 49.26
N GLN A 497 -30.33 -18.45 49.81
CA GLN A 497 -31.48 -19.10 49.18
C GLN A 497 -31.89 -18.44 47.84
N ILE A 498 -31.82 -17.11 47.75
CA ILE A 498 -32.15 -16.35 46.53
C ILE A 498 -31.05 -16.50 45.47
N ARG A 499 -29.80 -16.75 45.89
CA ARG A 499 -28.64 -16.90 44.99
C ARG A 499 -28.51 -18.31 44.39
N GLN A 500 -29.22 -19.30 44.94
CA GLN A 500 -29.20 -20.69 44.49
C GLN A 500 -30.34 -21.05 43.52
N ASP A 501 -31.33 -20.17 43.32
CA ASP A 501 -32.33 -20.31 42.26
C ASP A 501 -31.82 -19.66 40.95
N ASP A 502 -30.80 -20.28 40.35
CA ASP A 502 -30.55 -20.40 38.89
C ASP A 502 -29.27 -21.21 38.59
#